data_AF-A0A7Y5B7U9-F1
#
_entry.id   AF-A0A7Y5B7U9-F1
#
_cell.length_a   1.000
_cell.length_b   1.000
_cell.length_c   1.000
_cell.angle_alpha   90.00
_cell.angle_beta   90.00
_cell.angle_gamma   90.00
#
_symmetry.space_group_name_H-M   'P 1'
#
loop_
_entity.id
_entity.type
_entity.pdbx_description
1 polymer ?
#
loop_
_entity_poly.entity_id
_entity_poly.type
_entity_poly.pdbx_seq_one_letter_code
_entity_poly.pdbx_strand_id
1 'polypeptide(L)'
;MLYHISKLKQSEQELVRNVPILVSILIAGSDGVIEKNEIEKALKTIHTKSFSETSDIRYLYKDIENNAENAMNNMLKSLPEDHLEREAIITAELTKLNEIFPKLDKNIAIDFYKSLRNFAVQVANTSGGVLGVMKINYNEKEMLKLPMIKNPESE
;
A
#
# COMPACT_ATOMS: atom_id res chain seq x y z
N MET A 1 14.41 -10.07 3.42
CA MET A 1 13.12 -10.23 4.13
C MET A 1 13.26 -9.95 5.62
N LEU A 2 12.34 -9.17 6.20
CA LEU A 2 12.24 -8.89 7.63
C LEU A 2 11.86 -10.16 8.42
N TYR A 3 12.60 -10.46 9.51
CA TYR A 3 12.45 -11.69 10.30
C TYR A 3 11.04 -11.90 10.88
N HIS A 4 10.36 -10.83 11.30
CA HIS A 4 8.99 -10.95 11.83
C HIS A 4 7.99 -11.42 10.77
N ILE A 5 8.18 -11.01 9.53
CA ILE A 5 7.33 -11.41 8.40
C ILE A 5 7.61 -12.86 8.01
N SER A 6 8.86 -13.32 8.10
CA SER A 6 9.23 -14.70 7.73
C SER A 6 8.57 -15.79 8.58
N LYS A 7 7.94 -15.42 9.70
CA LYS A 7 7.20 -16.34 10.59
C LYS A 7 5.75 -16.57 10.13
N LEU A 8 5.23 -15.74 9.24
CA LEU A 8 3.89 -15.89 8.67
C LEU A 8 3.85 -17.05 7.66
N LYS A 9 2.65 -17.48 7.29
CA LYS A 9 2.49 -18.43 6.17
C LYS A 9 2.89 -17.76 4.85
N GLN A 10 3.29 -18.55 3.86
CA GLN A 10 3.77 -18.02 2.58
C GLN A 10 2.78 -17.04 1.91
N SER A 11 1.48 -17.38 1.89
CA SER A 11 0.45 -16.49 1.34
C SER A 11 0.30 -15.17 2.10
N GLU A 12 0.49 -15.18 3.41
CA GLU A 12 0.46 -13.97 4.24
C GLU A 12 1.71 -13.11 4.02
N GLN A 13 2.89 -13.74 3.84
CA GLN A 13 4.12 -13.04 3.49
C GLN A 13 4.00 -12.35 2.13
N GLU A 14 3.45 -13.05 1.14
CA GLU A 14 3.20 -12.53 -0.20
C GLU A 14 2.22 -11.36 -0.15
N LEU A 15 1.12 -11.48 0.62
CA LEU A 15 0.20 -10.37 0.81
C LEU A 15 0.90 -9.16 1.42
N VAL A 16 1.64 -9.32 2.53
CA VAL A 16 2.37 -8.22 3.17
C VAL A 16 3.34 -7.52 2.22
N ARG A 17 4.03 -8.26 1.34
CA ARG A 17 4.91 -7.70 0.31
C ARG A 17 4.14 -6.91 -0.76
N ASN A 18 2.93 -7.35 -1.10
CA ASN A 18 2.11 -6.72 -2.13
C ASN A 18 1.36 -5.48 -1.63
N VAL A 19 1.22 -5.30 -0.32
CA VAL A 19 0.41 -4.21 0.26
C VAL A 19 0.83 -2.80 -0.22
N PRO A 20 2.12 -2.40 -0.25
CA PRO A 20 2.47 -1.08 -0.78
C PRO A 20 2.07 -0.88 -2.24
N ILE A 21 2.08 -1.94 -3.05
CA ILE A 21 1.63 -1.91 -4.46
C ILE A 21 0.11 -1.78 -4.51
N LEU A 22 -0.62 -2.58 -3.73
CA LEU A 22 -2.08 -2.49 -3.63
C LEU A 22 -2.54 -1.09 -3.18
N VAL A 23 -1.89 -0.51 -2.17
CA VAL A 23 -2.15 0.86 -1.72
C VAL A 23 -1.85 1.87 -2.84
N SER A 24 -0.76 1.70 -3.57
CA SER A 24 -0.44 2.59 -4.69
C SER A 24 -1.53 2.59 -5.76
N ILE A 25 -2.00 1.40 -6.16
CA ILE A 25 -3.04 1.23 -7.18
C ILE A 25 -4.38 1.80 -6.69
N LEU A 26 -4.72 1.57 -5.42
CA LEU A 26 -5.93 2.12 -4.80
C LEU A 26 -5.95 3.66 -4.85
N ILE A 27 -4.82 4.29 -4.50
CA ILE A 27 -4.74 5.74 -4.41
C ILE A 27 -4.61 6.39 -5.80
N ALA A 28 -3.76 5.85 -6.67
CA ALA A 28 -3.59 6.37 -8.03
C ALA A 28 -4.85 6.15 -8.88
N GLY A 29 -5.51 5.00 -8.77
CA GLY A 29 -6.66 4.66 -9.63
C GLY A 29 -8.01 5.20 -9.16
N SER A 30 -8.02 6.18 -8.25
CA SER A 30 -9.24 6.69 -7.62
C SER A 30 -10.12 7.52 -8.57
N ASP A 31 -9.53 8.16 -9.57
CA ASP A 31 -10.25 8.86 -10.65
C ASP A 31 -10.61 7.96 -11.84
N GLY A 32 -10.25 6.68 -11.74
CA GLY A 32 -10.55 5.63 -12.70
C GLY A 32 -9.44 5.30 -13.69
N VAL A 33 -8.43 6.15 -13.85
CA VAL A 33 -7.33 5.92 -14.81
C VAL A 33 -5.99 6.03 -14.11
N ILE A 34 -5.20 4.95 -14.14
CA ILE A 34 -3.84 4.96 -13.58
C ILE A 34 -2.87 5.34 -14.69
N GLU A 35 -2.30 6.53 -14.61
CA GLU A 35 -1.33 7.01 -15.57
C GLU A 35 0.08 6.43 -15.31
N LYS A 36 0.90 6.35 -16.35
CA LYS A 36 2.29 5.85 -16.25
C LYS A 36 3.12 6.69 -15.25
N ASN A 37 2.92 8.00 -15.23
CA ASN A 37 3.62 8.90 -14.31
C ASN A 37 3.27 8.59 -12.83
N GLU A 38 2.04 8.17 -12.52
CA GLU A 38 1.59 7.80 -11.19
C GLU A 38 2.20 6.47 -10.75
N ILE A 39 2.33 5.51 -11.67
CA ILE A 39 3.07 4.27 -11.46
C ILE A 39 4.54 4.59 -11.11
N GLU A 40 5.20 5.43 -11.91
CA GLU A 40 6.60 5.82 -11.68
C GLU A 40 6.78 6.51 -10.32
N LYS A 41 5.84 7.38 -9.92
CA LYS A 41 5.84 8.07 -8.62
C LYS A 41 5.61 7.11 -7.45
N ALA A 42 4.72 6.14 -7.60
CA ALA A 42 4.50 5.10 -6.60
C ALA A 42 5.78 4.25 -6.40
N LEU A 43 6.41 3.81 -7.49
CA LEU A 43 7.68 3.07 -7.44
C LEU A 43 8.80 3.90 -6.78
N LYS A 44 8.89 5.19 -7.11
CA LYS A 44 9.83 6.11 -6.45
C LYS A 44 9.56 6.27 -4.96
N THR A 45 8.29 6.24 -4.54
CA THR A 45 7.90 6.30 -3.13
C THR A 45 8.32 5.04 -2.39
N ILE A 46 8.15 3.85 -3.00
CA ILE A 46 8.65 2.57 -2.48
C ILE A 46 10.16 2.62 -2.29
N HIS A 47 10.89 3.06 -3.32
CA HIS A 47 12.35 3.27 -3.26
C HIS A 47 12.71 4.24 -2.12
N THR A 48 12.03 5.38 -2.01
CA THR A 48 12.33 6.36 -0.95
C THR A 48 12.14 5.76 0.46
N LYS A 49 11.10 4.95 0.68
CA LYS A 49 10.86 4.29 1.97
C LYS A 49 11.87 3.18 2.27
N SER A 50 12.46 2.55 1.26
CA SER A 50 13.51 1.54 1.46
C SER A 50 14.80 2.11 2.08
N PHE A 51 14.96 3.45 2.08
CA PHE A 51 16.07 4.13 2.76
C PHE A 51 15.62 5.03 3.93
N SER A 52 14.47 5.72 3.81
CA SER A 52 14.05 6.75 4.76
C SER A 52 13.26 6.24 5.96
N GLU A 53 12.70 5.03 5.91
CA GLU A 53 11.96 4.45 7.03
C GLU A 53 12.92 4.18 8.20
N THR A 54 12.57 4.63 9.40
CA THR A 54 13.45 4.56 10.59
C THR A 54 13.35 3.25 11.35
N SER A 55 12.22 2.55 11.20
CA SER A 55 11.98 1.23 11.80
C SER A 55 12.47 0.08 10.91
N ASP A 56 12.35 -1.14 11.44
CA ASP A 56 12.67 -2.38 10.72
C ASP A 56 11.81 -2.60 9.48
N ILE A 57 10.71 -1.86 9.33
CA ILE A 57 9.87 -1.85 8.12
C ILE A 57 10.67 -1.43 6.88
N ARG A 58 11.76 -0.68 7.04
CA ARG A 58 12.70 -0.40 5.95
C ARG A 58 13.18 -1.66 5.23
N TYR A 59 13.43 -2.75 5.95
CA TYR A 59 13.88 -4.01 5.37
C TYR A 59 12.80 -4.71 4.55
N LEU A 60 11.52 -4.48 4.84
CA LEU A 60 10.41 -4.91 4.00
C LEU A 60 10.41 -4.11 2.68
N TYR A 61 10.53 -2.78 2.74
CA TYR A 61 10.56 -1.97 1.52
C TYR A 61 11.76 -2.29 0.61
N LYS A 62 12.96 -2.53 1.17
CA LYS A 62 14.13 -2.99 0.39
C LYS A 62 13.88 -4.30 -0.33
N ASP A 63 13.15 -5.19 0.31
CA ASP A 63 12.84 -6.52 -0.19
C ASP A 63 11.73 -6.48 -1.26
N ILE A 64 10.86 -5.47 -1.23
CA ILE A 64 9.86 -5.19 -2.27
C ILE A 64 10.48 -4.48 -3.48
N GLU A 65 11.33 -3.48 -3.24
CA GLU A 65 11.88 -2.56 -4.26
C GLU A 65 12.43 -3.27 -5.50
N ASN A 66 13.24 -4.32 -5.29
CA ASN A 66 13.91 -5.05 -6.38
C ASN A 66 12.96 -5.63 -7.43
N ASN A 67 11.70 -5.88 -7.07
CA ASN A 67 10.70 -6.45 -7.97
C ASN A 67 9.42 -5.59 -8.06
N ALA A 68 9.46 -4.36 -7.51
CA ALA A 68 8.27 -3.52 -7.36
C ALA A 68 7.62 -3.19 -8.72
N GLU A 69 8.41 -2.89 -9.74
CA GLU A 69 7.91 -2.57 -11.08
C GLU A 69 7.20 -3.76 -11.74
N ASN A 70 7.83 -4.94 -11.71
CA ASN A 70 7.23 -6.16 -12.26
C ASN A 70 5.95 -6.54 -11.49
N ALA A 71 5.99 -6.47 -10.16
CA ALA A 71 4.83 -6.77 -9.33
C ALA A 71 3.68 -5.78 -9.57
N MET A 72 3.97 -4.49 -9.72
CA MET A 72 2.99 -3.46 -10.10
C MET A 72 2.34 -3.77 -11.44
N ASN A 73 3.16 -4.00 -12.48
CA ASN A 73 2.66 -4.30 -13.82
C ASN A 73 1.82 -5.58 -13.87
N ASN A 74 2.22 -6.62 -13.13
CA ASN A 74 1.46 -7.86 -13.04
C ASN A 74 0.13 -7.65 -12.30
N MET A 75 0.15 -6.89 -11.20
CA MET A 75 -1.06 -6.57 -10.43
C MET A 75 -2.06 -5.79 -11.29
N LEU A 76 -1.62 -4.75 -12.00
CA LEU A 76 -2.45 -3.96 -12.90
C LEU A 76 -3.09 -4.80 -14.01
N LYS A 77 -2.36 -5.78 -14.58
CA LYS A 77 -2.91 -6.71 -15.59
C LYS A 77 -3.92 -7.70 -15.03
N SER A 78 -3.80 -8.05 -13.75
CA SER A 78 -4.69 -9.01 -13.09
C SER A 78 -5.98 -8.39 -12.55
N LEU A 79 -6.00 -7.08 -12.36
CA LEU A 79 -7.13 -6.35 -11.81
C LEU A 79 -8.10 -5.90 -12.92
N PRO A 80 -9.40 -5.76 -12.61
CA PRO A 80 -10.38 -5.22 -13.55
C PRO A 80 -10.06 -3.79 -14.00
N GLU A 81 -10.47 -3.48 -15.24
CA GLU A 81 -10.40 -2.10 -15.78
C GLU A 81 -11.39 -1.19 -15.05
N ASP A 82 -12.55 -1.70 -14.63
CA ASP A 82 -13.53 -0.94 -13.86
C ASP A 82 -12.97 -0.53 -12.49
N HIS A 83 -13.04 0.76 -12.19
CA HIS A 83 -12.41 1.34 -11.00
C HIS A 83 -13.12 0.93 -9.71
N LEU A 84 -14.45 0.78 -9.72
CA LEU A 84 -15.20 0.38 -8.53
C LEU A 84 -14.95 -1.09 -8.20
N GLU A 85 -14.93 -1.95 -9.22
CA GLU A 85 -14.61 -3.37 -9.04
C GLU A 85 -13.16 -3.54 -8.55
N ARG A 86 -12.21 -2.81 -9.15
CA ARG A 86 -10.81 -2.79 -8.72
C ARG A 86 -10.66 -2.30 -7.28
N GLU A 87 -11.31 -1.20 -6.92
CA GLU A 87 -11.32 -0.67 -5.55
C GLU A 87 -11.86 -1.69 -4.55
N ALA A 88 -12.97 -2.36 -4.87
CA ALA A 88 -13.58 -3.37 -4.02
C ALA A 88 -12.65 -4.57 -3.79
N ILE A 89 -12.00 -5.07 -4.85
CA ILE A 89 -11.04 -6.18 -4.77
C ILE A 89 -9.84 -5.79 -3.92
N ILE A 90 -9.23 -4.63 -4.19
CA ILE A 90 -8.06 -4.17 -3.43
C ILE A 90 -8.43 -3.96 -1.95
N THR A 91 -9.59 -3.36 -1.68
CA THR A 91 -10.08 -3.16 -0.31
C THR A 91 -10.26 -4.48 0.42
N ALA A 92 -10.81 -5.50 -0.24
CA ALA A 92 -10.94 -6.84 0.33
C ALA A 92 -9.58 -7.48 0.62
N GLU A 93 -8.60 -7.34 -0.28
CA GLU A 93 -7.22 -7.83 -0.06
C GLU A 93 -6.56 -7.12 1.12
N LEU A 94 -6.65 -5.79 1.19
CA LEU A 94 -6.10 -5.00 2.29
C LEU A 94 -6.76 -5.32 3.65
N THR A 95 -8.05 -5.65 3.65
CA THR A 95 -8.79 -6.04 4.86
C THR A 95 -8.20 -7.28 5.54
N LYS A 96 -7.60 -8.20 4.76
CA LYS A 96 -6.95 -9.41 5.31
C LYS A 96 -5.78 -9.10 6.24
N LEU A 97 -5.23 -7.88 6.19
CA LEU A 97 -4.21 -7.45 7.16
C LEU A 97 -4.71 -7.47 8.60
N ASN A 98 -6.02 -7.32 8.81
CA ASN A 98 -6.62 -7.40 10.15
C ASN A 98 -6.44 -8.78 10.80
N GLU A 99 -6.22 -9.84 10.01
CA GLU A 99 -5.91 -11.17 10.51
C GLU A 99 -4.40 -11.44 10.59
N ILE A 100 -3.58 -10.59 9.97
CA ILE A 100 -2.12 -10.73 9.93
C ILE A 100 -1.46 -9.91 11.03
N PHE A 101 -1.92 -8.68 11.28
CA PHE A 101 -1.34 -7.80 12.30
C PHE A 101 -1.27 -8.44 13.70
N PRO A 102 -2.29 -9.17 14.18
CA PRO A 102 -2.20 -9.86 15.48
C PRO A 102 -1.16 -10.99 15.53
N LYS A 103 -0.67 -11.46 14.38
CA LYS A 103 0.36 -12.52 14.28
C LYS A 103 1.78 -11.95 14.24
N LEU A 104 1.92 -10.64 14.04
CA LEU A 104 3.20 -9.94 14.04
C LEU A 104 3.59 -9.51 15.46
N ASP A 105 4.84 -9.13 15.63
CA ASP A 105 5.23 -8.36 16.81
C ASP A 105 4.45 -7.04 16.85
N LYS A 106 3.96 -6.64 18.04
CA LYS A 106 3.08 -5.48 18.18
C LYS A 106 3.70 -4.19 17.64
N ASN A 107 4.99 -3.96 17.89
CA ASN A 107 5.66 -2.75 17.40
C ASN A 107 5.80 -2.79 15.88
N ILE A 108 6.10 -3.96 15.31
CA ILE A 108 6.18 -4.14 13.84
C ILE A 108 4.81 -3.90 13.18
N ALA A 109 3.72 -4.40 13.75
CA ALA A 109 2.38 -4.16 13.22
C ALA A 109 2.04 -2.65 13.25
N ILE A 110 2.31 -1.97 14.36
CA ILE A 110 2.08 -0.52 14.52
C ILE A 110 2.93 0.29 13.54
N ASP A 111 4.23 -0.01 13.44
CA ASP A 111 5.13 0.69 12.53
C ASP A 111 4.73 0.46 11.07
N PHE A 112 4.33 -0.76 10.72
CA PHE A 112 3.88 -1.05 9.36
C PHE A 112 2.60 -0.29 9.03
N TYR A 113 1.60 -0.33 9.91
CA TYR A 113 0.36 0.43 9.75
C TYR A 113 0.62 1.94 9.58
N LYS A 114 1.45 2.53 10.45
CA LYS A 114 1.84 3.95 10.37
C LYS A 114 2.58 4.25 9.06
N SER A 115 3.48 3.37 8.64
CA SER A 115 4.22 3.48 7.38
C SER A 115 3.29 3.44 6.17
N LEU A 116 2.28 2.55 6.14
CA LEU A 116 1.29 2.45 5.06
C LEU A 116 0.41 3.69 4.96
N ARG A 117 -0.06 4.22 6.09
CA ARG A 117 -0.81 5.47 6.14
C ARG A 117 0.00 6.65 5.59
N ASN A 118 1.26 6.75 5.99
CA ASN A 118 2.17 7.77 5.48
C ASN A 118 2.47 7.56 3.98
N PHE A 119 2.64 6.32 3.55
CA PHE A 119 2.86 5.94 2.15
C PHE A 119 1.68 6.36 1.26
N ALA A 120 0.44 6.05 1.66
CA ALA A 120 -0.76 6.44 0.92
C ALA A 120 -0.83 7.96 0.69
N VAL A 121 -0.52 8.75 1.72
CA VAL A 121 -0.43 10.22 1.62
C VAL A 121 0.69 10.66 0.69
N GLN A 122 1.86 10.02 0.72
CA GLN A 122 2.97 10.35 -0.18
C GLN A 122 2.64 10.05 -1.65
N VAL A 123 2.02 8.89 -1.93
CA VAL A 123 1.56 8.54 -3.28
C VAL A 123 0.56 9.57 -3.78
N ALA A 124 -0.47 9.87 -2.98
CA ALA A 124 -1.45 10.90 -3.31
C ALA A 124 -0.83 12.27 -3.64
N ASN A 125 0.08 12.74 -2.78
CA ASN A 125 0.72 14.05 -2.92
C ASN A 125 1.63 14.11 -4.16
N THR A 126 2.29 13.00 -4.49
CA THR A 126 3.21 12.95 -5.63
C THR A 126 2.46 12.74 -6.94
N SER A 127 1.41 11.92 -6.97
CA SER A 127 0.58 11.67 -8.16
C SER A 127 -0.04 12.95 -8.71
N GLY A 128 -0.28 13.96 -7.87
CA GLY A 128 -0.74 15.28 -8.31
C GLY A 128 -2.23 15.34 -8.63
N GLY A 129 -2.90 14.20 -8.83
CA GLY A 129 -4.36 14.09 -8.90
C GLY A 129 -5.05 14.32 -7.55
N VAL A 130 -4.44 13.91 -6.44
CA VAL A 130 -5.09 13.98 -5.11
C VAL A 130 -4.95 15.35 -4.44
N LEU A 131 -3.92 16.15 -4.76
CA LEU A 131 -3.72 17.49 -4.17
C LEU A 131 -3.73 18.64 -5.18
N GLY A 132 -3.70 18.35 -6.48
CA GLY A 132 -3.68 19.35 -7.53
C GLY A 132 -5.09 19.79 -7.92
N VAL A 133 -5.65 20.73 -7.14
CA VAL A 133 -6.72 21.65 -7.58
C VAL A 133 -8.09 21.00 -7.91
N MET A 134 -9.04 21.11 -6.96
CA MET A 134 -10.51 21.13 -7.17
C MET A 134 -11.39 19.87 -7.13
N LYS A 135 -10.93 18.62 -6.96
CA LYS A 135 -11.84 17.49 -6.74
C LYS A 135 -11.24 16.38 -5.88
N ILE A 136 -11.11 16.60 -4.57
CA ILE A 136 -11.08 15.46 -3.64
C ILE A 136 -12.54 15.14 -3.37
N ASN A 137 -13.02 14.00 -3.86
CA ASN A 137 -14.31 13.50 -3.42
C ASN A 137 -14.18 13.03 -1.95
N TYR A 138 -15.26 13.07 -1.16
CA TYR A 138 -15.20 12.69 0.26
C TYR A 138 -14.64 11.26 0.49
N ASN A 139 -14.98 10.32 -0.39
CA ASN A 139 -14.52 8.93 -0.32
C ASN A 139 -13.01 8.80 -0.54
N GLU A 140 -12.42 9.56 -1.47
CA GLU A 140 -10.96 9.55 -1.72
C GLU A 140 -10.16 9.97 -0.49
N LYS A 141 -10.60 11.03 0.21
CA LYS A 141 -9.97 11.48 1.44
C LYS A 141 -10.06 10.43 2.54
N GLU A 142 -11.17 9.71 2.61
CA GLU A 142 -11.31 8.59 3.54
C GLU A 142 -10.42 7.41 3.14
N MET A 143 -10.23 7.11 1.85
CA MET A 143 -9.33 6.04 1.39
C MET A 143 -7.86 6.28 1.72
N LEU A 144 -7.39 7.53 1.78
CA LEU A 144 -6.06 7.86 2.29
C LEU A 144 -5.85 7.41 3.75
N LYS A 145 -6.95 7.24 4.50
CA LYS A 145 -6.92 6.73 5.86
C LYS A 145 -6.88 5.20 5.92
N LEU A 146 -6.97 4.49 4.79
CA LEU A 146 -7.02 3.04 4.73
C LEU A 146 -8.04 2.46 5.74
N PRO A 147 -9.32 2.88 5.68
CA PRO A 147 -10.31 2.63 6.74
C PRO A 147 -10.66 1.13 6.89
N MET A 148 -10.31 0.32 5.90
CA MET A 148 -10.44 -1.13 5.92
C MET A 148 -9.40 -1.83 6.81
N ILE A 149 -8.30 -1.14 7.14
CA ILE A 149 -7.22 -1.67 7.99
C ILE A 149 -7.42 -1.12 9.42
N LYS A 150 -7.60 -2.03 10.38
CA LYS A 150 -7.74 -1.71 11.79
C LYS A 150 -6.40 -1.25 12.35
N ASN A 151 -6.44 -0.22 13.20
CA ASN A 151 -5.25 0.27 13.89
C ASN A 151 -4.79 -0.75 14.94
N PRO A 152 -3.60 -1.38 14.79
CA PRO A 152 -3.10 -2.36 15.76
C PRO A 152 -2.69 -1.75 17.11
N GLU A 153 -2.66 -0.42 17.22
CA GLU A 153 -2.44 0.28 18.50
C GLU A 153 -3.71 0.31 19.37
N SER A 154 -4.89 0.13 18.76
CA SER A 154 -6.19 0.17 19.42
C SER A 154 -6.72 -1.21 19.83
N GLU A 155 -5.94 -2.27 19.57
CA GLU A 155 -6.18 -3.66 19.96
C GLU A 155 -5.23 -4.10 21.09
#